data_AF-A0A1X7UVD4-F1
#
_entry.id   AF-A0A1X7UVD4-F1
#
_cell.length_a   1.000
_cell.length_b   1.000
_cell.length_c   1.000
_cell.angle_alpha   90.00
_cell.angle_beta   90.00
_cell.angle_gamma   90.00
#
_symmetry.space_group_name_H-M   'P 1'
#
loop_
_entity.id
_entity.type
_entity.pdbx_description
1 polymer ?
#
loop_
_entity_poly.entity_id
_entity_poly.type
_entity_poly.pdbx_seq_one_letter_code
_entity_poly.pdbx_strand_id
1 'polypeptide(L)'
;PRQHVWTLANGLSDSAEERQQWICPCATGSSQVVPSFVGSHYFCESGNNASTWSEILYTSDPLWDGQSCGVNEATCCAASGLPWFHR
;
A
#
# COMPACT_ATOMS: atom_id res chain seq x y z
N PRO A 1 26.22 8.50 -9.66
CA PRO A 1 24.74 8.56 -9.71
C PRO A 1 24.13 7.55 -8.74
N ARG A 2 23.09 7.93 -7.98
CA ARG A 2 22.38 6.99 -7.08
C ARG A 2 21.30 6.26 -7.87
N GLN A 3 21.12 4.97 -7.62
CA GLN A 3 20.02 4.18 -8.20
C GLN A 3 18.98 3.89 -7.12
N HIS A 4 17.71 4.00 -7.47
CA HIS A 4 16.62 3.62 -6.59
C HIS A 4 16.43 2.10 -6.65
N VAL A 5 16.45 1.45 -5.49
CA VAL A 5 16.35 -0.01 -5.39
C VAL A 5 14.89 -0.42 -5.21
N TRP A 6 14.22 0.15 -4.20
CA TRP A 6 12.87 -0.22 -3.78
C TRP A 6 12.26 0.82 -2.83
N THR A 7 10.93 0.88 -2.77
CA THR A 7 10.14 1.67 -1.80
C THR A 7 9.11 0.78 -1.12
N LEU A 8 9.03 0.84 0.20
CA LEU A 8 7.85 0.38 0.95
C LEU A 8 7.02 1.63 1.30
N ALA A 9 5.76 1.63 0.90
CA ALA A 9 4.83 2.74 1.11
C ALA A 9 3.59 2.23 1.86
N ASN A 10 2.85 3.13 2.50
CA ASN A 10 1.62 2.74 3.18
C ASN A 10 0.46 3.69 2.84
N GLY A 11 -0.73 3.12 2.78
CA GLY A 11 -1.99 3.84 2.86
C GLY A 11 -2.41 4.07 4.31
N LEU A 12 -3.45 4.90 4.51
CA LEU A 12 -4.11 5.11 5.79
C LEU A 12 -5.08 3.98 6.15
N SER A 13 -5.80 3.45 5.15
CA SER A 13 -6.63 2.24 5.26
C SER A 13 -6.88 1.62 3.87
N ASP A 14 -7.29 0.36 3.85
CA ASP A 14 -7.68 -0.37 2.64
C ASP A 14 -9.19 -0.29 2.32
N SER A 15 -9.93 0.46 3.13
CA SER A 15 -11.38 0.48 3.13
C SER A 15 -11.97 1.60 2.25
N ALA A 16 -13.24 1.46 1.89
CA ALA A 16 -13.94 2.34 0.94
C ALA A 16 -14.28 3.74 1.48
N GLU A 17 -14.17 3.96 2.78
CA GLU A 17 -14.59 5.23 3.40
C GLU A 17 -13.47 6.28 3.39
N GLU A 18 -12.23 5.90 3.08
CA GLU A 18 -11.10 6.82 3.09
C GLU A 18 -11.00 7.68 1.84
N ARG A 19 -10.44 8.88 2.03
CA ARG A 19 -10.21 9.82 0.93
C ARG A 19 -9.20 9.22 -0.06
N GLN A 20 -9.50 9.37 -1.34
CA GLN A 20 -8.68 8.93 -2.48
C GLN A 20 -7.20 9.38 -2.41
N GLN A 21 -6.91 10.43 -1.65
CA GLN A 21 -5.57 11.00 -1.48
C GLN A 21 -4.77 10.39 -0.31
N TRP A 22 -5.34 9.47 0.46
CA TRP A 22 -4.73 8.88 1.66
C TRP A 22 -4.52 7.36 1.55
N ILE A 23 -4.86 6.78 0.40
CA ILE A 23 -4.73 5.35 0.13
C ILE A 23 -3.55 5.08 -0.81
N CYS A 24 -3.14 3.81 -0.91
CA CYS A 24 -2.03 3.41 -1.78
C CYS A 24 -2.20 3.86 -3.24
N PRO A 25 -1.12 4.18 -3.98
CA PRO A 25 -1.22 4.56 -5.40
C PRO A 25 -1.81 3.47 -6.31
N CYS A 26 -1.63 2.21 -5.95
CA CYS A 26 -2.20 1.05 -6.63
C CYS A 26 -3.66 0.76 -6.25
N ALA A 27 -4.20 1.44 -5.24
CA ALA A 27 -5.54 1.19 -4.75
C ALA A 27 -6.60 1.72 -5.70
N THR A 28 -7.75 1.04 -5.76
CA THR A 28 -8.87 1.45 -6.62
C THR A 28 -9.40 2.82 -6.20
N GLY A 29 -9.48 3.74 -7.15
CA GLY A 29 -9.94 5.11 -6.90
C GLY A 29 -8.90 6.04 -6.28
N SER A 30 -7.64 5.61 -6.13
CA SER A 30 -6.57 6.46 -5.62
C SER A 30 -6.28 7.66 -6.52
N SER A 31 -6.02 8.82 -5.92
CA SER A 31 -5.51 10.02 -6.59
C SER A 31 -4.00 10.19 -6.42
N GLN A 32 -3.34 9.27 -5.72
CA GLN A 32 -1.90 9.31 -5.51
C GLN A 32 -1.15 8.93 -6.79
N VAL A 33 -0.04 9.62 -7.04
CA VAL A 33 0.84 9.37 -8.18
C VAL A 33 2.19 8.90 -7.67
N VAL A 34 2.64 7.76 -8.18
CA VAL A 34 3.96 7.23 -7.83
C VAL A 34 5.05 8.17 -8.36
N PRO A 35 6.01 8.60 -7.53
CA PRO A 35 7.13 9.42 -8.00
C PRO A 35 7.88 8.73 -9.14
N SER A 36 8.26 9.50 -10.17
CA SER A 36 8.89 8.94 -11.37
C SER A 36 10.20 8.20 -11.11
N PHE A 37 10.97 8.59 -10.08
CA PHE A 37 12.20 7.90 -9.71
C PHE A 37 11.96 6.53 -9.02
N VAL A 38 10.76 6.30 -8.51
CA VAL A 38 10.30 5.02 -7.96
C VAL A 38 9.79 4.15 -9.09
N GLY A 39 8.92 4.68 -9.97
CA GLY A 39 8.37 3.90 -11.08
C GLY A 39 7.58 2.68 -10.59
N SER A 40 7.83 1.50 -11.17
CA SER A 40 7.24 0.25 -10.67
C SER A 40 7.98 -0.29 -9.44
N HIS A 41 8.92 0.49 -8.87
CA HIS A 41 9.82 0.01 -7.84
C HIS A 41 9.32 0.12 -6.39
N TYR A 42 8.09 -0.30 -6.15
CA TYR A 42 7.48 -0.18 -4.83
C TYR A 42 6.49 -1.30 -4.52
N PHE A 43 6.26 -1.48 -3.22
CA PHE A 43 5.11 -2.18 -2.67
C PHE A 43 4.38 -1.24 -1.73
N CYS A 44 3.04 -1.24 -1.78
CA CYS A 44 2.21 -0.40 -0.93
C CYS A 44 1.07 -1.22 -0.35
N GLU A 45 0.86 -1.09 0.95
CA GLU A 45 -0.23 -1.73 1.68
C GLU A 45 -0.56 -0.86 2.89
N SER A 46 -1.82 -0.77 3.28
CA SER A 46 -2.23 -0.15 4.53
C SER A 46 -2.09 -1.16 5.68
N GLY A 47 -1.90 -0.67 6.89
CA GLY A 47 -1.92 -1.49 8.10
C GLY A 47 -3.20 -1.26 8.87
N ASN A 48 -4.30 -1.05 8.14
CA ASN A 48 -5.59 -0.72 8.70
C ASN A 48 -6.70 -1.17 7.74
N ASN A 49 -7.26 -2.33 8.03
CA ASN A 49 -8.42 -2.86 7.33
C ASN A 49 -9.78 -2.47 7.94
N ALA A 50 -9.78 -1.53 8.88
CA ALA A 50 -11.01 -0.99 9.45
C ALA A 50 -11.64 0.05 8.49
N SER A 51 -12.96 0.21 8.60
CA SER A 51 -13.70 1.21 7.82
C SER A 51 -13.32 2.65 8.18
N THR A 52 -12.71 2.87 9.35
CA THR A 52 -12.25 4.20 9.80
C THR A 52 -10.91 4.10 10.49
N TRP A 53 -10.15 5.21 10.48
CA TRP A 53 -8.91 5.32 11.21
C TRP A 53 -9.11 5.85 12.64
N SER A 54 -8.24 5.43 13.54
CA SER A 54 -8.09 5.91 14.91
C SER A 54 -6.62 5.83 15.31
N GLU A 55 -6.20 6.61 16.30
CA GLU A 55 -4.80 6.65 16.77
C GLU A 55 -4.46 5.44 17.66
N ILE A 56 -4.59 4.24 17.10
CA ILE A 56 -4.30 2.96 17.76
C ILE A 56 -3.37 2.10 16.90
N LEU A 57 -2.79 1.07 17.52
CA LEU A 57 -2.06 0.03 16.79
C LEU A 57 -3.02 -1.04 16.30
N TYR A 58 -3.12 -1.21 14.98
CA TYR A 58 -3.92 -2.24 14.33
C TYR A 58 -3.11 -3.54 14.20
N THR A 59 -3.20 -4.40 15.21
CA THR A 59 -2.40 -5.65 15.22
C THR A 59 -2.97 -6.76 14.34
N SER A 60 -4.21 -6.61 13.86
CA SER A 60 -4.87 -7.58 12.97
C SER A 60 -4.49 -7.43 11.51
N ASP A 61 -3.82 -6.33 11.15
CA ASP A 61 -3.50 -5.97 9.77
C ASP A 61 -2.03 -5.50 9.67
N PRO A 62 -1.06 -6.42 9.66
CA PRO A 62 0.35 -6.08 9.60
C PRO A 62 0.72 -5.39 8.28
N LEU A 63 1.48 -4.30 8.37
CA LEU A 63 1.99 -3.61 7.19
C LEU A 63 2.96 -4.48 6.39
N TRP A 64 2.78 -4.46 5.07
CA TRP A 64 3.70 -5.08 4.12
C TRP A 64 3.84 -6.57 4.38
N ASP A 65 2.74 -7.30 4.35
CA ASP A 65 2.75 -8.76 4.31
C ASP A 65 1.98 -9.32 3.11
N GLY A 66 1.27 -8.45 2.37
CA GLY A 66 0.45 -8.83 1.23
C GLY A 66 -0.77 -9.67 1.62
N GLN A 67 -1.24 -9.54 2.86
CA GLN A 67 -2.36 -10.27 3.43
C GLN A 67 -3.43 -9.30 3.93
N SER A 68 -4.62 -9.83 4.24
CA SER A 68 -5.70 -9.05 4.85
C SER A 68 -6.22 -7.84 4.06
N CYS A 69 -5.83 -7.71 2.79
CA CYS A 69 -6.14 -6.55 1.96
C CYS A 69 -7.62 -6.46 1.60
N GLY A 70 -8.19 -5.31 1.92
CA GLY A 70 -9.53 -4.90 1.55
C GLY A 70 -9.73 -4.72 0.05
N VAL A 71 -10.98 -4.47 -0.34
CA VAL A 71 -11.40 -4.40 -1.74
C VAL A 71 -10.67 -3.33 -2.56
N ASN A 72 -10.21 -2.25 -1.92
CA ASN A 72 -9.49 -1.19 -2.62
C ASN A 72 -8.02 -1.55 -2.86
N GLU A 73 -7.38 -2.26 -1.92
CA GLU A 73 -5.97 -2.64 -1.99
C GLU A 73 -5.74 -4.03 -2.59
N ALA A 74 -6.79 -4.74 -3.00
CA ALA A 74 -6.67 -6.06 -3.66
C ALA A 74 -5.66 -6.07 -4.84
N THR A 75 -5.58 -4.98 -5.62
CA THR A 75 -4.59 -4.85 -6.71
C THR A 75 -3.17 -4.65 -6.19
N CYS A 76 -3.01 -3.95 -5.06
CA CYS A 76 -1.72 -3.74 -4.42
C CYS A 76 -1.13 -5.05 -3.90
N CYS A 77 -1.95 -5.89 -3.28
CA CYS A 77 -1.50 -7.15 -2.69
C CYS A 77 -1.28 -8.26 -3.73
N ALA A 78 -1.86 -8.11 -4.92
CA ALA A 78 -1.55 -8.95 -6.07
C ALA A 78 -0.21 -8.58 -6.76
N ALA A 79 0.59 -7.66 -6.22
CA ALA A 79 1.86 -7.27 -6.80
C ALA A 79 2.83 -8.46 -6.89
N SER A 80 3.43 -8.64 -8.05
CA SER A 80 4.45 -9.67 -8.29
C SER A 80 5.77 -9.33 -7.58
N GLY A 81 6.47 -10.35 -7.07
CA GLY A 81 7.78 -10.18 -6.42
C GLY A 81 7.79 -10.19 -4.89
N LEU A 82 6.71 -10.67 -4.26
CA LEU A 82 6.68 -11.07 -2.85
C LEU A 82 7.34 -12.46 -2.67
N PRO A 83 8.13 -12.72 -1.61
CA PRO A 83 8.61 -11.78 -0.58
C PRO A 83 9.71 -10.86 -1.15
N TRP A 84 9.78 -9.61 -0.67
CA TRP A 84 10.50 -8.52 -1.36
C TRP A 84 11.99 -8.81 -1.63
N PHE A 85 12.54 -8.09 -2.61
CA PHE A 85 13.97 -8.06 -2.99
C PHE A 85 14.51 -9.23 -3.83
N HIS A 86 13.67 -10.12 -4.37
CA HIS A 86 14.12 -11.04 -5.42
C HIS A 86 14.19 -10.31 -6.77
N ARG A 87 15.36 -9.73 -7.07
CA ARG A 87 15.78 -9.36 -8.43
C ARG A 87 16.70 -10.42 -9.00
#